data_AF-A0A7Z7QQT7-F1
#
_entry.id   AF-A0A7Z7QQT7-F1
#
_cell.length_a   1.000
_cell.length_b   1.000
_cell.length_c   1.000
_cell.angle_alpha   90.00
_cell.angle_beta   90.00
_cell.angle_gamma   90.00
#
_symmetry.space_group_name_H-M   'P 1'
#
loop_
_entity.id
_entity.type
_entity.pdbx_description
1 polymer ?
#
loop_
_entity_poly.entity_id
_entity_poly.type
_entity_poly.pdbx_seq_one_letter_code
_entity_poly.pdbx_strand_id
1 'polypeptide(L)' 'MENQTDVKRHFIVNSVHTINQLGVELVIEEALKNQRKRELQQLIDAALIDRNEQAFNMYTQEYLKLEEVNVE' A
#
# COMPACT_ATOMS: atom_id res chain seq x y z
N MET A 1 -17.73 -41.16 6.42
CA MET A 1 -18.20 -39.75 6.41
C MET A 1 -17.23 -38.78 7.10
N GLU A 2 -16.21 -39.26 7.84
CA GLU A 2 -15.25 -38.38 8.55
C GLU A 2 -14.32 -37.59 7.62
N ASN A 3 -13.74 -38.23 6.60
CA ASN A 3 -12.76 -37.57 5.71
C ASN A 3 -13.30 -36.33 4.96
N GLN A 4 -14.59 -36.29 4.61
CA GLN A 4 -15.15 -35.13 3.89
C GLN A 4 -15.33 -33.91 4.79
N THR A 5 -15.57 -34.12 6.09
CA THR A 5 -15.76 -33.05 7.08
C THR A 5 -14.42 -32.43 7.44
N ASP A 6 -13.36 -33.24 7.56
CA ASP A 6 -12.02 -32.76 7.88
C ASP A 6 -11.36 -32.01 6.71
N VAL A 7 -11.53 -32.51 5.48
CA VAL A 7 -11.03 -31.81 4.27
C VAL A 7 -11.73 -30.45 4.09
N LYS A 8 -13.04 -30.36 4.34
CA LYS A 8 -13.78 -29.09 4.28
C LYS A 8 -13.35 -28.12 5.37
N ARG A 9 -13.14 -28.58 6.62
CA ARG A 9 -12.63 -27.72 7.70
C ARG A 9 -11.23 -27.21 7.39
N HIS A 10 -10.34 -28.09 6.91
CA HIS A 10 -8.98 -27.71 6.55
C HIS A 10 -8.95 -26.64 5.45
N PHE A 11 -9.79 -26.78 4.42
CA PHE A 11 -9.91 -25.78 3.35
C PHE A 11 -10.38 -24.42 3.89
N ILE A 12 -11.45 -24.38 4.71
CA ILE A 12 -11.97 -23.13 5.27
C ILE A 12 -10.94 -22.43 6.17
N VAL A 13 -10.25 -23.18 7.03
CA VAL A 13 -9.21 -22.63 7.91
C VAL A 13 -8.06 -22.02 7.10
N ASN A 14 -7.62 -22.69 6.04
CA ASN A 14 -6.58 -22.16 5.16
C ASN A 14 -7.03 -20.89 4.43
N SER A 15 -8.27 -20.86 3.91
CA SER A 15 -8.80 -19.66 3.24
C SER A 15 -8.88 -18.45 4.19
N VAL A 16 -9.35 -18.65 5.42
CA VAL A 16 -9.40 -17.58 6.44
C VAL A 16 -7.99 -17.08 6.78
N HIS A 17 -7.01 -17.99 6.89
CA HIS A 17 -5.62 -17.60 7.12
C HIS A 17 -5.06 -16.78 5.96
N THR A 18 -5.30 -17.19 4.72
CA THR A 18 -4.86 -16.46 3.52
C THR A 18 -5.50 -15.08 3.43
N ILE A 19 -6.81 -14.97 3.69
CA ILE A 19 -7.52 -13.67 3.71
C ILE A 19 -6.94 -12.75 4.79
N ASN A 20 -6.66 -13.28 5.99
CA ASN A 20 -6.05 -12.50 7.06
C ASN A 20 -4.65 -12.01 6.69
N GLN A 21 -3.82 -12.85 6.07
CA GLN A 21 -2.50 -12.45 5.59
C GLN A 21 -2.58 -11.34 4.54
N LEU A 22 -3.43 -11.53 3.52
CA LEU A 22 -3.67 -10.50 2.49
C LEU A 22 -4.19 -9.19 3.09
N GLY A 23 -5.12 -9.26 4.05
CA GLY A 23 -5.63 -8.08 4.74
C GLY A 23 -4.54 -7.33 5.51
N VAL A 24 -3.62 -8.04 6.17
CA VAL A 24 -2.46 -7.44 6.85
C VAL A 24 -1.50 -6.80 5.84
N GLU A 25 -1.21 -7.48 4.74
CA GLU A 25 -0.36 -6.95 3.66
C GLU A 25 -0.93 -5.66 3.08
N LEU A 26 -2.23 -5.62 2.76
CA LEU A 26 -2.89 -4.42 2.23
C LEU A 26 -2.85 -3.24 3.21
N VAL A 27 -3.06 -3.49 4.51
CA VAL A 27 -2.97 -2.44 5.54
C VAL A 27 -1.54 -1.91 5.66
N ILE A 28 -0.53 -2.79 5.59
CA ILE A 28 0.88 -2.39 5.63
C ILE A 28 1.23 -1.56 4.39
N GLU A 29 0.84 -2.01 3.20
CA GLU A 29 1.08 -1.30 1.94
C GLU A 29 0.44 0.10 1.95
N GLU A 30 -0.81 0.20 2.40
CA GLU A 30 -1.50 1.48 2.55
C GLU A 30 -0.80 2.40 3.57
N ALA A 31 -0.36 1.85 4.71
CA ALA A 31 0.35 2.62 5.73
C ALA A 31 1.70 3.16 5.20
N LEU A 32 2.47 2.34 4.47
CA LEU A 32 3.73 2.73 3.86
C LEU A 32 3.51 3.79 2.77
N LYS A 33 2.51 3.60 1.90
CA LYS A 33 2.11 4.59 0.88
C LYS A 33 1.74 5.92 1.51
N ASN A 34 0.92 5.91 2.57
CA ASN A 34 0.52 7.12 3.29
C ASN A 34 1.69 7.79 4.02
N GLN A 35 2.63 7.02 4.59
CA GLN A 35 3.84 7.58 5.16
C GLN A 35 4.67 8.29 4.07
N ARG A 36 4.92 7.63 2.94
CA ARG A 36 5.71 8.21 1.85
C ARG A 36 5.09 9.48 1.28
N LYS A 37 3.76 9.53 1.13
CA LYS A 37 3.03 10.73 0.70
C LYS A 37 3.26 11.92 1.63
N ARG A 38 3.29 11.71 2.95
CA ARG A 38 3.58 12.78 3.93
C ARG A 38 5.02 13.28 3.82
N GLU A 39 5.98 12.39 3.62
CA GLU A 39 7.38 12.77 3.39
C GLU A 39 7.52 13.60 2.10
N LEU A 40 6.86 13.20 1.02
CA LEU A 40 6.89 13.92 -0.24
C LEU A 40 6.29 15.32 -0.14
N GLN A 41 5.20 15.50 0.61
CA GLN A 41 4.64 16.84 0.88
C GLN A 41 5.67 17.77 1.50
N GLN A 42 6.40 17.30 2.52
CA GLN A 42 7.46 18.08 3.17
C GLN A 42 8.60 18.42 2.21
N LEU A 43 8.99 17.47 1.35
CA LEU A 43 10.04 17.68 0.36
C LEU A 43 9.62 18.64 -0.76
N ILE A 44 8.35 18.61 -1.17
CA ILE A 44 7.78 19.55 -2.13
C ILE A 44 7.79 20.97 -1.55
N ASP A 45 7.33 21.14 -0.31
CA ASP A 45 7.34 22.44 0.37
C ASP A 45 8.77 22.99 0.52
N ALA A 46 9.73 22.14 0.89
CA ALA A 46 11.14 22.50 0.95
C ALA A 46 11.69 22.93 -0.43
N ALA A 47 11.36 22.18 -1.49
CA ALA A 47 11.77 22.53 -2.85
C ALA A 47 11.21 23.87 -3.33
N LEU A 48 9.99 24.24 -2.90
CA LEU A 48 9.40 25.54 -3.19
C LEU A 48 10.14 26.68 -2.47
N ILE A 49 10.48 26.49 -1.19
CA ILE A 49 11.27 27.45 -0.40
C ILE A 49 12.64 27.69 -1.06
N ASP A 50 13.30 26.61 -1.47
CA ASP A 50 14.63 26.64 -2.09
C ASP A 50 14.60 27.05 -3.58
N ARG A 51 13.40 27.25 -4.15
CA ARG A 51 13.18 27.52 -5.59
C ARG A 51 13.84 26.47 -6.50
N ASN A 52 13.88 25.22 -6.04
CA ASN A 52 14.45 24.10 -6.78
C ASN A 52 13.37 23.40 -7.63
N GLU A 53 13.20 23.89 -8.86
CA GLU A 53 12.21 23.38 -9.80
C GLU A 53 12.40 21.88 -10.12
N GLN A 54 13.64 21.41 -10.24
CA GLN A 54 13.92 20.02 -10.53
C GLN A 54 13.43 19.11 -9.39
N ALA A 55 13.75 19.48 -8.14
CA ALA A 55 13.31 18.74 -6.97
C ALA A 55 11.79 18.77 -6.82
N PHE A 56 11.17 19.94 -7.02
CA PHE A 56 9.71 20.08 -7.00
C PHE A 56 9.03 19.16 -8.01
N ASN A 57 9.48 19.17 -9.26
CA ASN A 57 8.93 18.32 -10.31
C ASN A 57 9.11 16.83 -9.99
N MET A 58 10.30 16.44 -9.52
CA MET A 58 10.60 15.05 -9.17
C MET A 58 9.68 14.54 -8.05
N TYR A 59 9.58 15.26 -6.93
CA TYR A 59 8.76 14.84 -5.79
C TYR A 59 7.27 14.89 -6.09
N THR A 60 6.80 15.87 -6.87
CA THR A 60 5.40 15.96 -7.30
C THR A 60 5.02 14.79 -8.19
N GLN A 61 5.88 14.39 -9.13
CA GLN A 61 5.64 13.23 -9.99
C GLN A 61 5.60 11.92 -9.20
N GLU A 62 6.47 11.75 -8.21
CA GLU A 62 6.43 10.59 -7.31
C GLU A 62 5.13 10.57 -6.50
N TYR A 63 4.71 11.71 -5.96
CA TYR A 63 3.46 11.83 -5.20
C TYR A 63 2.25 11.44 -6.06
N LEU A 64 2.18 11.92 -7.30
CA LEU A 64 1.10 11.60 -8.24
C LEU A 64 1.05 10.09 -8.56
N LYS A 65 2.20 9.46 -8.80
CA LYS A 65 2.26 8.00 -8.99
C LYS A 65 1.76 7.22 -7.78
N LEU A 66 2.02 7.72 -6.57
CA LEU A 66 1.47 7.12 -5.37
C LEU A 66 -0.03 7.36 -5.23
N GLU A 67 -0.62 8.42 -5.80
CA GLU A 67 -2.07 8.64 -5.81
C GLU A 67 -2.79 7.83 -6.89
N GLU A 68 -2.09 7.40 -7.93
CA GLU A 68 -2.66 6.51 -8.94
C GLU A 68 -3.26 5.28 -8.24
N VAL A 69 -4.56 5.13 -8.38
CA VAL A 69 -5.27 3.93 -7.96
C VAL A 69 -4.87 2.87 -8.97
N ASN A 70 -4.22 1.80 -8.53
CA ASN A 70 -4.08 0.59 -9.33
C ASN A 70 -5.50 0.03 -9.56
N VAL A 71 -6.15 0.49 -10.61
CA VAL A 71 -7.38 -0.09 -11.15
C VAL A 71 -6.91 -1.15 -12.14
N GLU A 72 -6.60 -2.35 -11.65
CA GLU A 72 -6.50 -3.58 -12.44
C GLU A 72 -7.66 -4.52 -12.10
#